data_AF-A0A818H666-F1
#
_entry.id   AF-A0A818H666-F1
#
_cell.length_a   1.000
_cell.length_b   1.000
_cell.length_c   1.000
_cell.angle_alpha   90.00
_cell.angle_beta   90.00
_cell.angle_gamma   90.00
#
_symmetry.space_group_name_H-M   'P 1'
#
loop_
_entity.id
_entity.type
_entity.pdbx_description
1 polymer ?
#
loop_
_entity_poly.entity_id
_entity_poly.type
_entity_poly.pdbx_seq_one_letter_code
_entity_poly.pdbx_strand_id
1 'polypeptide(L)'
;MSVSSTSSTSYSSTPNTTFDLKNANTSVIELISGQQAIEELKKADDFVNNFSQFDLESRLNLSSPTLEDYLKFIAQQILIWDDESNQAMASCIQFINTTCQERLKLLTYPPRIFVVLTNGKDENNAAYCRNENMIVIPRTIIRHEQLNKTFVHELFHIWSKWNTNLMIRDELYASIGYNKIPTAAPIELPTSLQPIKITNPDAPFVLKYYIELKKLGDENGKTYKCTPILHASRTFDPKFSTNFFAYLVATTLILDDTTYRPLEPLQYLPYAEASNFYHQIGKNTAYPWKNIHQNERKRTRCQKN
;
A
#
# COMPACT_ATOMS: atom_id res chain seq x y z
N MET A 1 -35.51 10.72 34.77
CA MET A 1 -34.61 10.64 33.60
C MET A 1 -33.55 9.61 33.92
N SER A 2 -33.77 8.38 33.45
CA SER A 2 -32.89 7.24 33.69
C SER A 2 -31.73 7.26 32.70
N VAL A 3 -30.51 7.23 33.23
CA VAL A 3 -29.28 7.10 32.44
C VAL A 3 -29.17 5.63 32.01
N SER A 4 -29.28 5.41 30.71
CA SER A 4 -29.05 4.11 30.08
C SER A 4 -27.56 3.78 30.16
N SER A 5 -27.20 2.78 30.96
CA SER A 5 -25.88 2.17 30.99
C SER A 5 -25.59 1.51 29.65
N THR A 6 -24.51 1.92 29.00
CA THR A 6 -23.94 1.22 27.85
C THR A 6 -23.37 -0.12 28.31
N SER A 7 -23.90 -1.20 27.76
CA SER A 7 -23.40 -2.56 27.96
C SER A 7 -21.96 -2.67 27.46
N SER A 8 -21.03 -2.88 28.38
CA SER A 8 -19.69 -3.37 28.05
C SER A 8 -19.81 -4.80 27.56
N THR A 9 -19.73 -5.00 26.25
CA THR A 9 -19.58 -6.33 25.66
C THR A 9 -18.23 -6.88 26.10
N SER A 10 -18.22 -7.76 27.09
CA SER A 10 -17.05 -8.53 27.47
C SER A 10 -16.69 -9.45 26.31
N TYR A 11 -15.60 -9.13 25.61
CA TYR A 11 -15.02 -10.03 24.63
C TYR A 11 -14.50 -11.27 25.37
N SER A 12 -15.24 -12.37 25.29
CA SER A 12 -14.77 -13.70 25.69
C SER A 12 -13.47 -14.00 24.96
N SER A 13 -12.41 -14.34 25.71
CA SER A 13 -11.07 -14.65 25.21
C SER A 13 -11.07 -16.02 24.52
N THR A 14 -11.71 -16.13 23.37
CA THR A 14 -11.42 -17.23 22.44
C THR A 14 -9.99 -17.03 21.94
N PRO A 15 -9.13 -18.06 22.00
CA PRO A 15 -7.78 -17.93 21.49
C PRO A 15 -7.82 -17.62 19.99
N ASN A 16 -6.91 -16.76 19.55
CA ASN A 16 -6.77 -16.43 18.13
C ASN A 16 -6.47 -17.69 17.32
N THR A 17 -7.01 -17.75 16.09
CA THR A 17 -6.67 -18.82 15.15
C THR A 17 -5.26 -18.58 14.61
N THR A 18 -4.45 -19.62 14.59
CA THR A 18 -3.06 -19.56 14.12
C THR A 18 -2.78 -20.60 13.03
N PHE A 19 -1.83 -20.27 12.16
CA PHE A 19 -1.34 -21.16 11.12
C PHE A 19 0.17 -21.04 10.99
N ASP A 20 0.82 -22.14 10.63
CA ASP A 20 2.24 -22.11 10.27
C ASP A 20 2.40 -21.69 8.80
N LEU A 21 3.22 -20.69 8.55
CA LEU A 21 3.82 -20.45 7.24
C LEU A 21 5.09 -21.29 7.16
N LYS A 22 5.14 -22.28 6.27
CA LYS A 22 6.25 -23.25 6.15
C LYS A 22 7.45 -22.67 5.39
N ASN A 23 7.87 -21.47 5.76
CA ASN A 23 9.04 -20.78 5.23
C ASN A 23 10.31 -21.15 6.02
N ALA A 24 11.47 -20.56 5.68
CA ALA A 24 12.78 -20.96 6.23
C ALA A 24 12.84 -21.04 7.76
N ASN A 25 12.22 -20.08 8.47
CA ASN A 25 12.18 -20.02 9.93
C ASN A 25 10.83 -20.39 10.55
N THR A 26 9.89 -20.92 9.75
CA THR A 26 8.51 -21.27 10.15
C THR A 26 7.81 -20.17 10.96
N SER A 27 7.30 -19.16 10.27
CA SER A 27 6.57 -18.06 10.90
C SER A 27 5.14 -18.45 11.27
N VAL A 28 4.61 -17.85 12.34
CA VAL A 28 3.20 -18.00 12.72
C VAL A 28 2.36 -16.88 12.11
N ILE A 29 1.33 -17.23 11.35
CA ILE A 29 0.26 -16.31 10.95
C ILE A 29 -0.83 -16.38 12.01
N GLU A 30 -1.09 -15.25 12.68
CA GLU A 30 -2.08 -15.14 13.76
C GLU A 30 -3.23 -14.22 13.32
N LEU A 31 -4.44 -14.78 13.29
CA LEU A 31 -5.66 -14.03 12.98
C LEU A 31 -6.14 -13.32 14.25
N ILE A 32 -5.86 -12.02 14.35
CA ILE A 32 -6.18 -11.20 15.54
C ILE A 32 -7.49 -10.44 15.33
N SER A 33 -8.21 -10.16 16.43
CA SER A 33 -9.43 -9.34 16.43
C SER A 33 -9.62 -8.61 17.76
N GLY A 34 -10.74 -7.91 17.93
CA GLY A 34 -11.11 -7.26 19.18
C GLY A 34 -10.05 -6.28 19.69
N GLN A 35 -9.81 -6.29 21.00
CA GLN A 35 -8.92 -5.33 21.65
C GLN A 35 -7.46 -5.43 21.17
N GLN A 36 -6.95 -6.65 20.93
CA GLN A 36 -5.59 -6.84 20.43
C GLN A 36 -5.40 -6.23 19.05
N ALA A 37 -6.35 -6.46 18.12
CA ALA A 37 -6.29 -5.85 16.80
C ALA A 37 -6.35 -4.31 16.85
N ILE A 38 -7.18 -3.76 17.74
CA ILE A 38 -7.26 -2.30 17.95
C ILE A 38 -5.91 -1.75 18.43
N GLU A 39 -5.30 -2.38 19.43
CA GLU A 39 -4.02 -1.94 20.00
C GLU A 39 -2.90 -2.01 18.97
N GLU A 40 -2.81 -3.10 18.22
CA GLU A 40 -1.79 -3.28 17.18
C GLU A 40 -1.97 -2.30 16.01
N LEU A 41 -3.21 -2.12 15.53
CA LEU A 41 -3.49 -1.26 14.35
C LEU A 41 -3.31 0.24 14.64
N LYS A 42 -3.51 0.63 15.91
CA LYS A 42 -3.33 2.02 16.37
C LYS A 42 -1.88 2.41 16.65
N LYS A 43 -0.93 1.47 16.64
CA LYS A 43 0.48 1.81 16.79
C LYS A 43 0.92 2.76 15.68
N ALA A 44 1.69 3.78 16.07
CA ALA A 44 2.32 4.66 15.11
C ALA A 44 3.39 3.88 14.35
N ASP A 45 3.39 4.02 13.03
CA ASP A 45 4.35 3.41 12.12
C ASP A 45 4.69 4.40 11.01
N ASP A 46 5.61 4.01 10.13
CA ASP A 46 6.04 4.86 9.01
C ASP A 46 4.87 5.33 8.14
N PHE A 47 3.82 4.52 7.99
CA PHE A 47 2.64 4.91 7.23
C PHE A 47 1.95 6.12 7.86
N VAL A 48 1.54 5.99 9.12
CA VAL A 48 0.84 7.06 9.85
C VAL A 48 1.71 8.30 10.03
N ASN A 49 3.00 8.12 10.32
CA ASN A 49 3.94 9.22 10.54
C ASN A 49 4.20 10.05 9.28
N ASN A 50 3.91 9.51 8.08
CA ASN A 50 4.11 10.18 6.80
C ASN A 50 2.82 10.76 6.20
N PHE A 51 1.71 10.79 6.93
CA PHE A 51 0.45 11.34 6.43
C PHE A 51 0.56 12.82 6.08
N SER A 52 0.05 13.17 4.91
CA SER A 52 -0.30 14.55 4.58
C SER A 52 -1.66 14.92 5.16
N GLN A 53 -2.00 16.22 5.12
CA GLN A 53 -3.36 16.66 5.42
C GLN A 53 -4.38 16.01 4.47
N PHE A 54 -4.02 15.87 3.19
CA PHE A 54 -4.85 15.21 2.20
C PHE A 54 -5.08 13.73 2.51
N ASP A 55 -4.07 13.02 3.04
CA ASP A 55 -4.21 11.61 3.45
C ASP A 55 -5.32 11.43 4.49
N LEU A 56 -5.37 12.33 5.50
CA LEU A 56 -6.41 12.29 6.53
C LEU A 56 -7.78 12.67 5.93
N GLU A 57 -7.87 13.78 5.20
CA GLU A 57 -9.12 14.27 4.62
C GLU A 57 -9.77 13.23 3.70
N SER A 58 -8.99 12.65 2.79
CA SER A 58 -9.47 11.69 1.81
C SER A 58 -9.87 10.34 2.40
N ARG A 59 -9.18 9.87 3.45
CA ARG A 59 -9.51 8.59 4.13
C ARG A 59 -10.70 8.70 5.06
N LEU A 60 -10.83 9.81 5.78
CA LEU A 60 -11.97 10.02 6.68
C LEU A 60 -13.19 10.60 5.97
N ASN A 61 -12.99 11.16 4.78
CA ASN A 61 -14.00 11.94 4.08
C ASN A 61 -14.53 13.11 4.96
N LEU A 62 -13.60 13.81 5.62
CA LEU A 62 -13.87 14.94 6.52
C LEU A 62 -12.98 16.13 6.14
N SER A 63 -13.43 17.34 6.44
CA SER A 63 -12.60 18.54 6.33
C SER A 63 -11.81 18.74 7.63
N SER A 64 -10.49 18.96 7.51
CA SER A 64 -9.59 19.19 8.64
C SER A 64 -9.60 18.12 9.76
N PRO A 65 -9.66 16.81 9.46
CA PRO A 65 -9.58 15.76 10.48
C PRO A 65 -8.19 15.71 11.14
N THR A 66 -8.16 15.20 12.37
CA THR A 66 -6.93 14.95 13.12
C THR A 66 -6.46 13.50 12.97
N LEU A 67 -5.22 13.23 13.36
CA LEU A 67 -4.73 11.85 13.46
C LEU A 67 -5.53 11.03 14.49
N GLU A 68 -6.01 11.64 15.57
CA GLU A 68 -6.84 10.94 16.56
C GLU A 68 -8.16 10.48 15.94
N ASP A 69 -8.77 11.30 15.07
CA ASP A 69 -9.98 10.92 14.34
C ASP A 69 -9.70 9.71 13.44
N TYR A 70 -8.56 9.68 12.74
CA TYR A 70 -8.14 8.55 11.93
C TYR A 70 -8.01 7.26 12.75
N LEU A 71 -7.31 7.33 13.89
CA LEU A 71 -7.08 6.17 14.75
C LEU A 71 -8.39 5.64 15.37
N LYS A 72 -9.36 6.52 15.67
CA LYS A 72 -10.71 6.12 16.08
C LYS A 72 -11.46 5.46 14.92
N PHE A 73 -11.36 6.01 13.73
CA PHE A 73 -12.01 5.51 12.53
C PHE A 73 -11.54 4.09 12.18
N ILE A 74 -10.23 3.85 12.06
CA ILE A 74 -9.71 2.51 11.67
C ILE A 74 -10.07 1.43 12.69
N ALA A 75 -10.10 1.76 13.99
CA ALA A 75 -10.48 0.84 15.04
C ALA A 75 -11.94 0.35 14.90
N GLN A 76 -12.84 1.21 14.40
CA GLN A 76 -14.24 0.87 14.14
C GLN A 76 -14.42 -0.01 12.89
N GLN A 77 -13.39 -0.17 12.05
CA GLN A 77 -13.48 -0.98 10.83
C GLN A 77 -13.11 -2.45 11.06
N ILE A 78 -12.52 -2.78 12.21
CA ILE A 78 -12.11 -4.13 12.59
C ILE A 78 -13.34 -5.02 12.77
N LEU A 79 -13.26 -6.24 12.24
CA LEU A 79 -14.28 -7.27 12.37
C LEU A 79 -13.75 -8.46 13.17
N ILE A 80 -14.67 -9.25 13.70
CA ILE A 80 -14.38 -10.57 14.26
C ILE A 80 -14.27 -11.56 13.10
N TRP A 81 -13.34 -12.52 13.22
CA TRP A 81 -13.20 -13.64 12.30
C TRP A 81 -14.36 -14.63 12.48
N ASP A 82 -15.22 -14.74 11.47
CA ASP A 82 -16.25 -15.78 11.40
C ASP A 82 -15.72 -17.07 10.75
N ASP A 83 -16.49 -18.14 10.86
CA ASP A 83 -16.12 -19.48 10.37
C ASP A 83 -15.79 -19.48 8.86
N GLU A 84 -16.57 -18.76 8.06
CA GLU A 84 -16.35 -18.64 6.62
C GLU A 84 -14.99 -17.97 6.33
N SER A 85 -14.69 -16.87 7.01
CA SER A 85 -13.44 -16.14 6.85
C SER A 85 -12.24 -16.94 7.36
N ASN A 86 -12.38 -17.65 8.49
CA ASN A 86 -11.37 -18.56 9.01
C ASN A 86 -11.05 -19.68 8.01
N GLN A 87 -12.09 -20.30 7.44
CA GLN A 87 -11.91 -21.39 6.49
C GLN A 87 -11.30 -20.94 5.17
N ALA A 88 -11.65 -19.74 4.69
CA ALA A 88 -11.00 -19.13 3.53
C ALA A 88 -9.50 -18.89 3.78
N MET A 89 -9.13 -18.35 4.95
CA MET A 89 -7.73 -18.16 5.32
C MET A 89 -6.98 -19.48 5.49
N ALA A 90 -7.59 -20.49 6.12
CA ALA A 90 -7.01 -21.82 6.24
C ALA A 90 -6.69 -22.42 4.87
N SER A 91 -7.64 -22.32 3.93
CA SER A 91 -7.46 -22.80 2.55
C SER A 91 -6.38 -22.02 1.80
N CYS A 92 -6.32 -20.70 1.98
CA CYS A 92 -5.29 -19.84 1.39
C CYS A 92 -3.88 -20.21 1.91
N ILE A 93 -3.73 -20.39 3.22
CA ILE A 93 -2.43 -20.72 3.82
C ILE A 93 -2.01 -22.15 3.45
N GLN A 94 -2.95 -23.09 3.38
CA GLN A 94 -2.68 -24.43 2.85
C GLN A 94 -2.22 -24.36 1.39
N PHE A 95 -2.88 -23.57 0.55
CA PHE A 95 -2.48 -23.36 -0.84
C PHE A 95 -1.05 -22.80 -0.94
N ILE A 96 -0.71 -21.80 -0.13
CA ILE A 96 0.61 -21.19 -0.11
C ILE A 96 1.68 -22.21 0.33
N ASN A 97 1.44 -22.91 1.43
CA ASN A 97 2.37 -23.92 1.98
C ASN A 97 2.61 -25.12 1.06
N THR A 98 1.70 -25.39 0.12
CA THR A 98 1.80 -26.51 -0.82
C THR A 98 2.35 -26.03 -2.17
N THR A 99 1.72 -25.02 -2.77
CA THR A 99 2.04 -24.54 -4.12
C THR A 99 3.34 -23.75 -4.16
N CYS A 100 3.64 -22.98 -3.10
CA CYS A 100 4.82 -22.13 -3.04
C CYS A 100 5.95 -22.73 -2.19
N GLN A 101 5.82 -24.00 -1.74
CA GLN A 101 6.69 -24.62 -0.73
C GLN A 101 8.19 -24.42 -1.00
N GLU A 102 8.64 -24.75 -2.20
CA GLU A 102 10.08 -24.70 -2.54
C GLU A 102 10.63 -23.27 -2.53
N ARG A 103 9.80 -22.28 -2.87
CA ARG A 103 10.18 -20.86 -2.78
C ARG A 103 10.15 -20.37 -1.34
N LEU A 104 9.11 -20.72 -0.59
CA LEU A 104 8.94 -20.30 0.80
C LEU A 104 10.10 -20.74 1.69
N LYS A 105 10.64 -21.94 1.49
CA LYS A 105 11.81 -22.45 2.23
C LYS A 105 13.07 -21.60 2.06
N LEU A 106 13.13 -20.75 1.03
CA LEU A 106 14.24 -19.82 0.78
C LEU A 106 14.01 -18.44 1.43
N LEU A 107 12.81 -18.19 1.97
CA LEU A 107 12.40 -16.89 2.47
C LEU A 107 12.31 -16.89 4.00
N THR A 108 12.96 -15.91 4.62
CA THR A 108 12.82 -15.64 6.06
C THR A 108 11.80 -14.52 6.26
N TYR A 109 10.85 -14.75 7.16
CA TYR A 109 9.79 -13.81 7.53
C TYR A 109 9.91 -13.43 9.02
N PRO A 110 9.25 -12.35 9.48
CA PRO A 110 9.09 -12.13 10.91
C PRO A 110 8.53 -13.38 11.61
N PRO A 111 8.96 -13.72 12.84
CA PRO A 111 8.51 -14.94 13.51
C PRO A 111 6.98 -15.02 13.68
N ARG A 112 6.32 -13.87 13.70
CA ARG A 112 4.88 -13.75 13.78
C ARG A 112 4.36 -12.68 12.85
N ILE A 113 3.32 -13.00 12.09
CA ILE A 113 2.61 -12.12 11.18
C ILE A 113 1.16 -12.02 11.65
N PHE A 114 0.71 -10.81 11.96
CA PHE A 114 -0.68 -10.56 12.34
C PHE A 114 -1.54 -10.35 11.11
N VAL A 115 -2.77 -10.88 11.14
CA VAL A 115 -3.78 -10.60 10.11
C VAL A 115 -5.03 -10.03 10.78
N VAL A 116 -5.42 -8.83 10.36
CA VAL A 116 -6.60 -8.12 10.85
C VAL A 116 -7.67 -8.13 9.76
N LEU A 117 -8.88 -8.59 10.09
CA LEU A 117 -10.04 -8.52 9.21
C LEU A 117 -10.75 -7.18 9.36
N THR A 118 -11.05 -6.50 8.25
CA THR A 118 -11.83 -5.24 8.27
C THR A 118 -13.05 -5.27 7.37
N ASN A 119 -13.93 -4.28 7.53
CA ASN A 119 -15.03 -4.03 6.60
C ASN A 119 -14.61 -3.33 5.29
N GLY A 120 -13.32 -2.95 5.16
CA GLY A 120 -12.73 -2.34 3.98
C GLY A 120 -12.95 -0.83 3.80
N LYS A 121 -13.61 -0.14 4.73
CA LYS A 121 -13.78 1.33 4.62
C LYS A 121 -12.50 2.10 4.92
N ASP A 122 -11.54 1.47 5.59
CA ASP A 122 -10.24 2.03 5.98
C ASP A 122 -9.34 2.34 4.77
N GLU A 123 -9.28 1.45 3.77
CA GLU A 123 -8.48 1.64 2.55
C GLU A 123 -9.26 1.27 1.27
N ASN A 124 -10.56 1.60 1.23
CA ASN A 124 -11.44 1.42 0.05
C ASN A 124 -11.42 0.00 -0.55
N ASN A 125 -11.54 -1.02 0.31
CA ASN A 125 -11.49 -2.45 0.00
C ASN A 125 -10.13 -2.94 -0.55
N ALA A 126 -9.05 -2.18 -0.40
CA ALA A 126 -7.71 -2.70 -0.61
C ALA A 126 -7.22 -3.49 0.62
N ALA A 127 -6.45 -4.55 0.38
CA ALA A 127 -5.57 -5.10 1.40
C ALA A 127 -4.31 -4.24 1.46
N TYR A 128 -3.65 -4.23 2.62
CA TYR A 128 -2.43 -3.46 2.83
C TYR A 128 -1.64 -4.00 4.02
N CYS A 129 -0.37 -3.63 4.11
CA CYS A 129 0.48 -3.95 5.23
C CYS A 129 0.69 -2.76 6.17
N ARG A 130 0.76 -3.04 7.48
CA ARG A 130 1.11 -2.08 8.53
C ARG A 130 2.27 -2.61 9.35
N ASN A 131 3.03 -1.72 9.97
CA ASN A 131 4.21 -2.10 10.75
C ASN A 131 5.17 -3.02 9.93
N GLU A 132 5.97 -3.81 10.63
CA GLU A 132 6.87 -4.80 10.03
C GLU A 132 6.21 -6.15 9.74
N ASN A 133 5.06 -6.44 10.37
CA ASN A 133 4.52 -7.80 10.42
C ASN A 133 2.98 -7.89 10.41
N MET A 134 2.25 -6.86 9.97
CA MET A 134 0.79 -6.90 9.95
C MET A 134 0.24 -6.79 8.53
N ILE A 135 -0.70 -7.66 8.20
CA ILE A 135 -1.54 -7.60 7.01
C ILE A 135 -2.95 -7.22 7.45
N VAL A 136 -3.52 -6.20 6.83
CA VAL A 136 -4.93 -5.82 7.00
C VAL A 136 -5.68 -6.22 5.75
N ILE A 137 -6.72 -7.03 5.91
CA ILE A 137 -7.47 -7.62 4.81
C ILE A 137 -8.97 -7.35 4.95
N PRO A 138 -9.61 -6.74 3.94
CA PRO A 138 -11.05 -6.52 3.98
C PRO A 138 -11.81 -7.82 3.67
N ARG A 139 -12.98 -7.98 4.27
CA ARG A 139 -13.89 -9.12 4.06
C ARG A 139 -14.23 -9.36 2.58
N THR A 140 -14.30 -8.29 1.79
CA THR A 140 -14.55 -8.38 0.35
C THR A 140 -13.44 -9.14 -0.40
N ILE A 141 -12.19 -9.05 0.04
CA ILE A 141 -11.06 -9.80 -0.51
C ILE A 141 -11.05 -11.24 0.00
N ILE A 142 -11.37 -11.47 1.28
CA ILE A 142 -11.50 -12.82 1.85
C ILE A 142 -12.47 -13.68 1.05
N ARG A 143 -13.58 -13.08 0.59
CA ARG A 143 -14.62 -13.77 -0.20
C ARG A 143 -14.35 -13.76 -1.72
N HIS A 144 -13.23 -13.21 -2.16
CA HIS A 144 -12.89 -13.12 -3.58
C HIS A 144 -12.06 -14.34 -4.03
N GLU A 145 -12.29 -14.81 -5.25
CA GLU A 145 -11.54 -15.93 -5.87
C GLU A 145 -10.02 -15.66 -6.00
N GLN A 146 -9.60 -14.40 -5.85
CA GLN A 146 -8.20 -13.97 -5.99
C GLN A 146 -7.51 -13.83 -4.62
N LEU A 147 -8.14 -14.29 -3.53
CA LEU A 147 -7.58 -14.22 -2.16
C LEU A 147 -6.12 -14.69 -2.12
N ASN A 148 -5.82 -15.86 -2.70
CA ASN A 148 -4.46 -16.43 -2.71
C ASN A 148 -3.45 -15.48 -3.35
N LYS A 149 -3.81 -14.87 -4.49
CA LYS A 149 -2.94 -13.93 -5.20
C LYS A 149 -2.71 -12.66 -4.39
N THR A 150 -3.77 -12.11 -3.80
CA THR A 150 -3.68 -10.92 -2.96
C THR A 150 -2.87 -11.20 -1.69
N PHE A 151 -3.13 -12.31 -1.00
CA PHE A 151 -2.41 -12.61 0.23
C PHE A 151 -0.92 -12.89 -0.02
N VAL A 152 -0.56 -13.54 -1.14
CA VAL A 152 0.85 -13.66 -1.57
C VAL A 152 1.48 -12.29 -1.86
N HIS A 153 0.71 -11.35 -2.44
CA HIS A 153 1.18 -9.97 -2.64
C HIS A 153 1.47 -9.28 -1.30
N GLU A 154 0.57 -9.37 -0.32
CA GLU A 154 0.80 -8.79 1.01
C GLU A 154 1.97 -9.47 1.74
N LEU A 155 2.10 -10.80 1.63
CA LEU A 155 3.26 -11.51 2.17
C LEU A 155 4.58 -11.04 1.53
N PHE A 156 4.59 -10.69 0.24
CA PHE A 156 5.78 -10.12 -0.38
C PHE A 156 6.15 -8.75 0.24
N HIS A 157 5.16 -7.92 0.59
CA HIS A 157 5.42 -6.66 1.29
C HIS A 157 5.98 -6.87 2.70
N ILE A 158 5.44 -7.82 3.46
CA ILE A 158 6.02 -8.20 4.76
C ILE A 158 7.46 -8.69 4.60
N TRP A 159 7.69 -9.62 3.67
CA TRP A 159 9.01 -10.18 3.41
C TRP A 159 10.02 -9.11 3.00
N SER A 160 9.67 -8.24 2.05
CA SER A 160 10.60 -7.25 1.47
C SER A 160 10.93 -6.10 2.44
N LYS A 161 10.10 -5.86 3.44
CA LYS A 161 10.37 -4.88 4.52
C LYS A 161 11.20 -5.45 5.65
N TRP A 162 11.24 -6.78 5.81
CA TRP A 162 11.97 -7.41 6.90
C TRP A 162 13.48 -7.14 6.78
N ASN A 163 14.10 -6.80 7.91
CA ASN A 163 15.47 -6.27 7.97
C ASN A 163 16.51 -7.18 7.31
N THR A 164 16.35 -8.50 7.39
CA THR A 164 17.28 -9.47 6.79
C THR A 164 17.17 -9.56 5.27
N ASN A 165 16.11 -8.98 4.67
CA ASN A 165 15.78 -9.15 3.26
C ASN A 165 16.02 -7.88 2.43
N LEU A 166 16.45 -6.78 3.06
CA LEU A 166 16.57 -5.47 2.40
C LEU A 166 17.53 -5.50 1.20
N MET A 167 18.63 -6.25 1.28
CA MET A 167 19.58 -6.40 0.17
C MET A 167 18.95 -7.13 -1.02
N ILE A 168 18.25 -8.25 -0.76
CA ILE A 168 17.57 -9.02 -1.80
C ILE A 168 16.44 -8.19 -2.43
N ARG A 169 15.71 -7.39 -1.64
CA ARG A 169 14.73 -6.45 -2.17
C ARG A 169 15.38 -5.46 -3.13
N ASP A 170 16.51 -4.86 -2.75
CA ASP A 170 17.22 -3.90 -3.58
C ASP A 170 17.67 -4.54 -4.92
N GLU A 171 18.15 -5.79 -4.90
CA GLU A 171 18.48 -6.57 -6.10
C GLU A 171 17.25 -6.88 -6.98
N LEU A 172 16.13 -7.28 -6.37
CA LEU A 172 14.88 -7.53 -7.10
C LEU A 172 14.37 -6.26 -7.78
N TYR A 173 14.44 -5.12 -7.11
CA TYR A 173 14.05 -3.84 -7.71
C TYR A 173 15.00 -3.43 -8.84
N ALA A 174 16.31 -3.65 -8.67
CA ALA A 174 17.29 -3.39 -9.73
C ALA A 174 17.02 -4.24 -10.98
N SER A 175 16.56 -5.48 -10.81
CA SER A 175 16.21 -6.37 -11.94
C SER A 175 15.08 -5.84 -12.84
N ILE A 176 14.27 -4.90 -12.35
CA ILE A 176 13.19 -4.23 -13.09
C ILE A 176 13.46 -2.73 -13.32
N GLY A 177 14.73 -2.30 -13.20
CA GLY A 177 15.18 -0.94 -13.51
C GLY A 177 15.13 0.05 -12.34
N TYR A 178 14.69 -0.36 -11.15
CA TYR A 178 14.69 0.50 -9.97
C TYR A 178 15.98 0.39 -9.18
N ASN A 179 16.72 1.48 -9.10
CA ASN A 179 17.97 1.58 -8.36
C ASN A 179 17.75 2.34 -7.06
N LYS A 180 18.41 1.91 -5.99
CA LYS A 180 18.39 2.63 -4.71
C LYS A 180 19.09 3.98 -4.87
N ILE A 181 18.51 5.03 -4.31
CA ILE A 181 19.16 6.34 -4.29
C ILE A 181 20.39 6.27 -3.36
N PRO A 182 21.58 6.69 -3.82
CA PRO A 182 22.84 6.54 -3.08
C PRO A 182 23.02 7.64 -2.01
N THR A 183 22.01 7.85 -1.16
CA THR A 183 22.07 8.79 -0.04
C THR A 183 21.82 8.06 1.27
N ALA A 184 22.64 8.35 2.28
CA ALA A 184 22.43 7.86 3.64
C ALA A 184 21.37 8.68 4.39
N ALA A 185 21.14 9.93 3.99
CA ALA A 185 20.14 10.81 4.59
C ALA A 185 18.82 10.75 3.79
N PRO A 186 17.64 10.72 4.46
CA PRO A 186 16.35 10.83 3.80
C PRO A 186 16.28 12.09 2.93
N ILE A 187 15.83 11.96 1.70
CA ILE A 187 15.53 13.12 0.87
C ILE A 187 14.19 13.69 1.31
N GLU A 188 14.21 14.90 1.83
CA GLU A 188 12.98 15.63 2.16
C GLU A 188 12.18 15.92 0.89
N LEU A 189 10.88 15.67 0.96
CA LEU A 189 9.96 16.03 -0.10
C LEU A 189 9.79 17.57 -0.13
N PRO A 190 9.81 18.18 -1.34
CA PRO A 190 9.48 19.58 -1.53
C PRO A 190 8.21 20.01 -0.81
N THR A 191 8.23 21.20 -0.21
CA THR A 191 7.09 21.77 0.54
C THR A 191 5.83 21.87 -0.31
N SER A 192 5.98 22.09 -1.63
CA SER A 192 4.89 22.12 -2.60
C SER A 192 4.19 20.76 -2.80
N LEU A 193 4.87 19.64 -2.55
CA LEU A 193 4.31 18.29 -2.62
C LEU A 193 3.68 17.82 -1.33
N GLN A 194 4.21 18.25 -0.18
CA GLN A 194 3.74 17.85 1.14
C GLN A 194 2.20 17.89 1.32
N PRO A 195 1.48 18.94 0.91
CA PRO A 195 0.03 19.01 1.14
C PRO A 195 -0.78 18.07 0.23
N ILE A 196 -0.21 17.60 -0.88
CA ILE A 196 -0.93 16.81 -1.90
C ILE A 196 -0.38 15.40 -2.07
N LYS A 197 0.73 15.04 -1.41
CA LYS A 197 1.26 13.68 -1.38
C LYS A 197 0.19 12.74 -0.83
N ILE A 198 0.10 11.56 -1.45
CA ILE A 198 -0.69 10.44 -0.94
C ILE A 198 0.28 9.37 -0.45
N THR A 199 0.10 8.92 0.79
CA THR A 199 0.94 7.89 1.38
C THR A 199 0.38 6.50 1.04
N ASN A 200 1.24 5.61 0.55
CA ASN A 200 0.92 4.20 0.33
C ASN A 200 1.34 3.38 1.58
N PRO A 201 0.45 2.60 2.22
CA PRO A 201 0.83 1.77 3.37
C PRO A 201 1.92 0.75 3.07
N ASP A 202 1.99 0.23 1.85
CA ASP A 202 3.00 -0.77 1.46
C ASP A 202 4.35 -0.15 1.08
N ALA A 203 4.36 1.16 0.80
CA ALA A 203 5.56 1.93 0.46
C ALA A 203 5.46 3.35 1.07
N PRO A 204 5.53 3.47 2.41
CA PRO A 204 5.23 4.73 3.09
C PRO A 204 6.28 5.82 2.82
N PHE A 205 7.49 5.40 2.46
CA PHE A 205 8.58 6.30 2.10
C PHE A 205 8.60 6.59 0.60
N VAL A 206 8.53 7.87 0.27
CA VAL A 206 8.84 8.38 -1.07
C VAL A 206 10.36 8.60 -1.18
N LEU A 207 10.92 8.64 -2.39
CA LEU A 207 12.31 9.01 -2.65
C LEU A 207 13.36 8.02 -2.09
N LYS A 208 13.08 6.71 -2.14
CA LYS A 208 14.08 5.65 -1.84
C LYS A 208 14.73 5.04 -3.08
N TYR A 209 13.99 5.01 -4.18
CA TYR A 209 14.43 4.42 -5.45
C TYR A 209 14.20 5.39 -6.59
N TYR A 210 15.02 5.25 -7.62
CA TYR A 210 14.86 5.91 -8.91
C TYR A 210 14.89 4.89 -10.04
N ILE A 211 14.31 5.25 -11.18
CA ILE A 211 14.35 4.53 -12.44
C ILE A 211 14.78 5.51 -13.53
N GLU A 212 15.52 5.02 -14.52
CA GLU A 212 15.98 5.82 -15.64
C GLU A 212 14.98 5.78 -16.79
N LEU A 213 14.36 6.91 -17.10
CA LEU A 213 13.29 7.02 -18.08
C LEU A 213 13.67 7.94 -19.24
N LYS A 214 13.14 7.64 -20.43
CA LYS A 214 13.26 8.47 -21.63
C LYS A 214 11.88 9.00 -22.01
N LYS A 215 11.80 10.28 -22.34
CA LYS A 215 10.53 10.89 -22.75
C LYS A 215 10.16 10.42 -24.15
N LEU A 216 8.89 10.08 -24.36
CA LEU A 216 8.35 9.71 -25.66
C LEU A 216 8.46 10.91 -26.62
N GLY A 217 9.03 10.68 -27.81
CA GLY A 217 9.24 11.71 -28.82
C GLY A 217 10.42 12.65 -28.55
N ASP A 218 11.26 12.40 -27.54
CA ASP A 218 12.51 13.13 -27.38
C ASP A 218 13.58 12.61 -28.35
N GLU A 219 13.83 13.37 -29.41
CA GLU A 219 14.81 13.05 -30.45
C GLU A 219 16.27 13.08 -29.94
N ASN A 220 16.52 13.81 -28.84
CA ASN A 220 17.86 13.86 -28.23
C ASN A 220 18.17 12.61 -27.40
N GLY A 221 17.15 11.78 -27.13
CA GLY A 221 17.29 10.55 -26.36
C GLY A 221 17.74 10.78 -24.91
N LYS A 222 17.42 11.93 -24.31
CA LYS A 222 17.81 12.26 -22.95
C LYS A 222 17.20 11.25 -21.98
N THR A 223 18.04 10.80 -21.05
CA THR A 223 17.63 9.93 -19.96
C THR A 223 17.46 10.76 -18.69
N TYR A 224 16.39 10.49 -17.95
CA TYR A 224 16.01 11.20 -16.73
C TYR A 224 15.99 10.22 -15.57
N LYS A 225 16.60 10.59 -14.45
CA LYS A 225 16.38 9.88 -13.19
C LYS A 225 15.02 10.28 -12.65
N CYS A 226 14.16 9.29 -12.42
CA CYS A 226 12.79 9.51 -12.01
C CYS A 226 12.45 8.66 -10.79
N THR A 227 11.66 9.18 -9.85
CA THR A 227 11.21 8.43 -8.67
C THR A 227 9.69 8.33 -8.66
N PRO A 228 9.11 7.18 -8.29
CA PRO A 228 7.67 7.02 -8.23
C PRO A 228 7.07 7.89 -7.12
N ILE A 229 5.95 8.55 -7.42
CA ILE A 229 5.17 9.34 -6.47
C ILE A 229 3.68 9.06 -6.63
N LEU A 230 2.97 9.11 -5.52
CA LEU A 230 1.52 9.24 -5.48
C LEU A 230 1.16 10.63 -4.97
N HIS A 231 0.35 11.37 -5.72
CA HIS A 231 -0.16 12.65 -5.27
C HIS A 231 -1.61 12.85 -5.71
N ALA A 232 -2.30 13.77 -5.06
CA ALA A 232 -3.64 14.16 -5.42
C ALA A 232 -3.64 15.03 -6.68
N SER A 233 -4.61 14.80 -7.56
CA SER A 233 -4.86 15.64 -8.74
C SER A 233 -5.48 17.00 -8.40
N ARG A 234 -5.96 17.17 -7.17
CA ARG A 234 -6.64 18.35 -6.64
C ARG A 234 -6.70 18.30 -5.12
N THR A 235 -7.02 19.42 -4.49
CA THR A 235 -7.40 19.47 -3.07
C THR A 235 -8.61 18.58 -2.80
N PHE A 236 -8.72 18.07 -1.58
CA PHE A 236 -9.86 17.25 -1.18
C PHE A 236 -11.17 18.05 -1.28
N ASP A 237 -12.20 17.44 -1.84
CA ASP A 237 -13.55 18.01 -1.93
C ASP A 237 -14.59 16.89 -1.75
N PRO A 238 -15.30 16.82 -0.61
CA PRO A 238 -16.27 15.75 -0.36
C PRO A 238 -17.43 15.74 -1.38
N LYS A 239 -17.66 16.83 -2.13
CA LYS A 239 -18.64 16.88 -3.22
C LYS A 239 -18.13 16.26 -4.52
N PHE A 240 -16.82 16.17 -4.70
CA PHE A 240 -16.22 15.57 -5.91
C PHE A 240 -16.25 14.05 -5.85
N SER A 241 -15.74 13.45 -4.77
CA SER A 241 -15.79 12.01 -4.56
C SER A 241 -15.45 11.63 -3.12
N THR A 242 -16.11 10.59 -2.63
CA THR A 242 -15.77 9.89 -1.37
C THR A 242 -14.77 8.75 -1.59
N ASN A 243 -14.45 8.41 -2.83
CA ASN A 243 -13.48 7.38 -3.17
C ASN A 243 -12.09 8.01 -3.34
N PHE A 244 -11.13 7.64 -2.47
CA PHE A 244 -9.78 8.21 -2.52
C PHE A 244 -9.08 7.98 -3.88
N PHE A 245 -9.35 6.85 -4.55
CA PHE A 245 -8.77 6.53 -5.86
C PHE A 245 -9.16 7.54 -6.94
N ALA A 246 -10.26 8.29 -6.76
CA ALA A 246 -10.67 9.33 -7.70
C ALA A 246 -9.71 10.52 -7.73
N TYR A 247 -8.90 10.70 -6.68
CA TYR A 247 -7.92 11.77 -6.58
C TYR A 247 -6.51 11.32 -6.97
N LEU A 248 -6.23 10.03 -6.84
CA LEU A 248 -4.90 9.43 -6.93
C LEU A 248 -4.27 9.59 -8.32
N VAL A 249 -3.14 10.27 -8.38
CA VAL A 249 -2.24 10.30 -9.54
C VAL A 249 -1.00 9.50 -9.20
N ALA A 250 -0.79 8.41 -9.95
CA ALA A 250 0.45 7.65 -9.93
C ALA A 250 1.34 8.09 -11.10
N THR A 251 2.50 8.65 -10.80
CA THR A 251 3.42 9.20 -11.80
C THR A 251 4.86 9.11 -11.29
N THR A 252 5.81 9.67 -12.04
CA THR A 252 7.19 9.86 -11.55
C THR A 252 7.55 11.34 -11.49
N LEU A 253 8.42 11.70 -10.55
CA LEU A 253 9.09 13.00 -10.44
C LEU A 253 10.48 12.90 -11.04
N ILE A 254 10.87 13.89 -11.84
CA ILE A 254 12.23 14.02 -12.35
C ILE A 254 13.15 14.53 -11.24
N LEU A 255 14.29 13.87 -11.09
CA LEU A 255 15.32 14.16 -10.12
C LEU A 255 16.50 14.88 -10.77
N ASP A 256 17.21 15.66 -9.97
CA ASP A 256 18.55 16.13 -10.30
C ASP A 256 19.54 14.94 -10.35
N ASP A 257 20.39 14.92 -11.39
CA ASP A 257 21.24 13.77 -11.67
C ASP A 257 22.33 13.52 -10.61
N THR A 258 22.69 14.56 -9.84
CA THR A 258 23.77 14.50 -8.85
C THR A 258 23.22 14.33 -7.44
N THR A 259 22.22 15.12 -7.08
CA THR A 259 21.68 15.20 -5.72
C THR A 259 20.50 14.26 -5.49
N TYR A 260 19.89 13.73 -6.56
CA TYR A 260 18.69 12.89 -6.51
C TYR A 260 17.47 13.57 -5.86
N ARG A 261 17.52 14.89 -5.69
CA ARG A 261 16.39 15.68 -5.20
C ARG A 261 15.44 15.98 -6.36
N PRO A 262 14.11 16.05 -6.12
CA PRO A 262 13.19 16.54 -7.14
C PRO A 262 13.63 17.90 -7.68
N LEU A 263 13.53 18.11 -8.99
CA LEU A 263 13.82 19.40 -9.59
C LEU A 263 12.84 20.46 -9.10
N GLU A 264 13.31 21.71 -8.98
CA GLU A 264 12.48 22.89 -8.71
C GLU A 264 12.58 23.88 -9.89
N PRO A 265 11.45 24.27 -10.53
CA PRO A 265 10.08 23.82 -10.25
C PRO A 265 9.89 22.32 -10.55
N LEU A 266 8.94 21.69 -9.84
CA LEU A 266 8.63 20.27 -10.00
C LEU A 266 8.37 19.90 -11.45
N GLN A 267 9.04 18.83 -11.91
CA GLN A 267 8.83 18.25 -13.22
C GLN A 267 8.43 16.78 -13.06
N TYR A 268 7.41 16.37 -13.81
CA TYR A 268 6.89 15.01 -13.81
C TYR A 268 7.18 14.34 -15.15
N LEU A 269 7.42 13.03 -15.11
CA LEU A 269 7.37 12.19 -16.29
C LEU A 269 6.33 11.08 -16.07
N PRO A 270 5.09 11.27 -16.56
CA PRO A 270 4.05 10.25 -16.46
C PRO A 270 4.50 8.91 -17.06
N TYR A 271 4.11 7.79 -16.44
CA TYR A 271 4.47 6.46 -16.93
C TYR A 271 4.09 6.23 -18.40
N ALA A 272 2.97 6.82 -18.86
CA ALA A 272 2.51 6.72 -20.25
C ALA A 272 3.33 7.57 -21.23
N GLU A 273 4.09 8.54 -20.74
CA GLU A 273 4.98 9.41 -21.54
C GLU A 273 6.44 8.92 -21.50
N ALA A 274 6.73 7.83 -20.80
CA ALA A 274 8.05 7.24 -20.72
C ALA A 274 8.19 6.07 -21.71
N SER A 275 9.01 6.23 -22.75
CA SER A 275 9.11 5.27 -23.86
C SER A 275 9.69 3.91 -23.45
N ASN A 276 10.51 3.88 -22.40
CA ASN A 276 11.23 2.69 -21.93
C ASN A 276 10.70 2.14 -20.60
N PHE A 277 9.62 2.69 -20.03
CA PHE A 277 9.11 2.25 -18.72
C PHE A 277 8.68 0.78 -18.75
N TYR A 278 7.75 0.43 -19.65
CA TYR A 278 7.25 -0.94 -19.77
C TYR A 278 8.28 -1.93 -20.34
N HIS A 279 9.35 -1.44 -20.98
CA HIS A 279 10.46 -2.29 -21.38
C HIS A 279 11.28 -2.74 -20.17
N GLN A 280 11.39 -1.91 -19.14
CA GLN A 280 12.12 -2.22 -17.90
C GLN A 280 11.29 -3.06 -16.93
N ILE A 281 10.06 -2.62 -16.63
CA ILE A 281 9.24 -3.27 -15.59
C ILE A 281 8.38 -4.44 -16.10
N GLY A 282 8.34 -4.63 -17.42
CA GLY A 282 7.46 -5.58 -18.08
C GLY A 282 5.98 -5.25 -17.93
N LYS A 283 5.13 -6.28 -18.02
CA LYS A 283 3.65 -6.18 -17.89
C LYS A 283 3.14 -6.70 -16.55
N ASN A 284 4.00 -6.68 -15.52
CA ASN A 284 3.74 -7.33 -14.24
C ASN A 284 2.81 -6.52 -13.31
N THR A 285 2.47 -5.27 -13.66
CA THR A 285 1.58 -4.43 -12.86
C THR A 285 0.39 -3.92 -13.70
N ALA A 286 -0.80 -3.98 -13.11
CA ALA A 286 -2.02 -3.37 -13.67
C ALA A 286 -2.29 -1.96 -13.10
N TYR A 287 -1.44 -1.47 -12.19
CA TYR A 287 -1.59 -0.18 -11.51
C TYR A 287 -1.62 1.01 -12.50
N PRO A 288 -0.75 1.06 -13.54
CA PRO A 288 -0.89 2.05 -14.60
C PRO A 288 -2.10 1.76 -15.52
N TRP A 289 -2.44 0.49 -15.72
CA TRP A 289 -3.44 0.04 -16.68
C TRP A 289 -4.88 0.38 -16.25
N LYS A 290 -5.21 0.28 -14.96
CA LYS A 290 -6.55 0.64 -14.45
C LYS A 290 -6.85 2.14 -14.59
N ASN A 291 -5.84 3.02 -14.42
CA ASN A 291 -6.03 4.47 -14.52
C ASN A 291 -6.00 4.99 -15.97
N ILE A 292 -5.23 4.37 -16.86
CA ILE A 292 -5.20 4.73 -18.30
C ILE A 292 -6.58 4.49 -18.93
N HIS A 293 -7.23 3.35 -18.67
CA HIS A 293 -8.55 3.07 -19.25
C HIS A 293 -9.72 3.86 -18.64
N GLN A 294 -9.60 4.38 -17.43
CA GLN A 294 -10.61 5.32 -16.90
C GLN A 294 -10.54 6.68 -17.61
N ASN A 295 -9.34 7.12 -17.99
CA ASN A 295 -9.15 8.38 -18.72
C ASN A 295 -9.42 8.25 -20.23
N GLU A 296 -9.12 7.11 -20.86
CA GLU A 296 -9.50 6.85 -22.25
C GLU A 296 -11.02 6.82 -22.45
N ARG A 297 -11.76 6.18 -21.53
CA ARG A 297 -13.24 6.17 -21.57
C ARG A 297 -13.85 7.58 -21.46
N LYS A 298 -13.18 8.51 -20.77
CA LYS A 298 -13.59 9.93 -20.70
C LYS A 298 -13.26 10.68 -21.99
N ARG A 299 -12.10 10.46 -22.61
CA ARG A 299 -11.71 11.10 -23.89
C ARG A 299 -12.61 10.68 -25.06
N THR A 300 -13.00 9.41 -25.16
CA THR A 300 -13.94 8.95 -26.18
C THR A 300 -15.37 9.46 -25.99
N ARG A 301 -15.73 9.95 -24.79
CA ARG A 301 -17.05 10.56 -24.52
C ARG A 301 -17.11 12.04 -24.89
N CYS A 302 -15.99 12.77 -24.81
CA CYS A 302 -15.92 14.18 -25.23
C CYS A 302 -15.70 14.38 -26.74
N GLN A 303 -15.32 13.35 -27.49
CA GLN A 303 -15.21 13.40 -28.96
C GLN A 303 -16.50 12.99 -29.69
N LYS A 304 -17.60 12.75 -28.95
CA LYS A 304 -18.90 12.33 -29.52
C LYS A 304 -20.05 13.31 -29.24
N ASN A 305 -19.76 14.52 -28.79
CA ASN A 305 -20.74 15.62 -28.72
C ASN A 305 -20.23 16.80 -29.53
#